data_AF-A0A5U4DDI9-F1
#
_entry.id   AF-A0A5U4DDI9-F1
#
_cell.length_a   1.000
_cell.length_b   1.000
_cell.length_c   1.000
_cell.angle_alpha   90.00
_cell.angle_beta   90.00
_cell.angle_gamma   90.00
#
_symmetry.space_group_name_H-M   'P 1'
#
loop_
_entity.id
_entity.type
_entity.pdbx_description
1 polymer ?
#
loop_
_entity_poly.entity_id
_entity_poly.type
_entity_poly.pdbx_seq_one_letter_code
_entity_poly.pdbx_strand_id
1 'polypeptide(L)'
;MLRRDWKSHNTFMVYAPTGSGKTGLAAFIVAGFVSRGMRVLFCAPYTILIGQTANRFVEYGLPGDEIGYIWADHPNYDPDRKIQIASADTLIRRVFPDNIDLLIIDEAHLRKKRILQDIERLRASGVKVIGLSGTPFSPFLGKYYDRLIKPTTIGELIQRGDLSKYEFYAPTKPDLKGVKTKSSLEYGSDYNETQLAEIMCGSTLVGDIVQNWLENGRDLPTIAFCVNVAHANFLTIQFNQAGVNAEVMTADTPVDERQAIIHRFETGATKIIVSVGVLVAGFDSDVRCIIYARPTKSEIRWLQALGRGLRTAPGKESCLIFDHSGTVHRLGYPDSIEYDDLPGKSDGMEESVRRADEERAEKLPHECSQCHYMKPAGVYVCPKCGHKPLGGEDVDTDTGRKLKKLGKNQHQSTKAQKQAWWSQIKFYQRQRVSQGKKPVSDGWCAHTFREKFGEWPNDLSDFPMEITP
;
A
#
# COMPACT_ATOMS: atom_id res chain seq x y z
N MET A 1 2.42 25.16 18.53
CA MET A 1 2.28 23.72 18.86
C MET A 1 3.65 23.02 18.95
N LEU A 2 4.46 22.99 17.88
CA LEU A 2 5.76 22.28 17.84
C LEU A 2 6.75 22.60 18.98
N ARG A 3 6.98 23.88 19.31
CA ARG A 3 7.88 24.26 20.43
C ARG A 3 7.41 23.76 21.79
N ARG A 4 6.10 23.69 22.01
CA ARG A 4 5.51 23.16 23.25
C ARG A 4 5.75 21.66 23.32
N ASP A 5 5.42 20.97 22.24
CA ASP A 5 5.55 19.52 22.15
C ASP A 5 7.02 19.06 22.26
N TRP A 6 7.95 19.82 21.69
CA TRP A 6 9.40 19.62 21.83
C TRP A 6 9.88 19.70 23.29
N LYS A 7 9.28 20.60 24.09
CA LYS A 7 9.61 20.73 25.51
C LYS A 7 8.97 19.62 26.36
N SER A 8 7.79 19.12 25.99
CA SER A 8 7.03 18.17 26.79
C SER A 8 7.26 16.70 26.46
N HIS A 9 7.85 16.37 25.30
CA HIS A 9 8.09 14.99 24.88
C HIS A 9 9.53 14.80 24.42
N ASN A 10 10.01 13.55 24.49
CA ASN A 10 11.39 13.23 24.09
C ASN A 10 11.47 12.47 22.77
N THR A 11 10.41 11.76 22.37
CA THR A 11 10.41 10.97 21.13
C THR A 11 9.33 11.42 20.15
N PHE A 12 9.73 11.63 18.89
CA PHE A 12 8.87 12.15 17.83
C PHE A 12 8.93 11.23 16.61
N MET A 13 7.78 10.88 16.04
CA MET A 13 7.70 10.27 14.72
C MET A 13 7.32 11.33 13.71
N VAL A 14 8.15 11.56 12.71
CA VAL A 14 7.84 12.43 11.57
C VAL A 14 7.30 11.56 10.44
N TYR A 15 6.01 11.73 10.14
CA TYR A 15 5.38 11.17 8.96
C TYR A 15 5.65 12.06 7.76
N ALA A 16 6.65 11.70 6.96
CA ALA A 16 7.05 12.46 5.78
C ALA A 16 7.05 11.52 4.56
N PRO A 17 6.05 11.61 3.66
CA PRO A 17 5.93 10.72 2.49
C PRO A 17 7.17 10.68 1.58
N THR A 18 7.23 9.75 0.63
CA THR A 18 8.27 9.77 -0.41
C THR A 18 8.20 11.10 -1.18
N GLY A 19 9.36 11.70 -1.48
CA GLY A 19 9.44 13.00 -2.17
C GLY A 19 9.25 14.24 -1.29
N SER A 20 8.81 14.09 -0.03
CA SER A 20 8.65 15.22 0.92
C SER A 20 9.95 15.89 1.40
N GLY A 21 11.12 15.43 0.94
CA GLY A 21 12.40 15.98 1.38
C GLY A 21 12.88 15.50 2.77
N LYS A 22 12.53 14.27 3.19
CA LYS A 22 12.96 13.67 4.48
C LYS A 22 14.43 13.90 4.82
N THR A 23 15.34 13.66 3.87
CA THR A 23 16.78 13.85 4.08
C THR A 23 17.15 15.32 4.28
N GLY A 24 16.50 16.25 3.57
CA GLY A 24 16.68 17.69 3.78
C GLY A 24 16.14 18.16 5.13
N LEU A 25 14.99 17.63 5.57
CA LEU A 25 14.45 17.87 6.90
C LEU A 25 15.43 17.37 7.98
N ALA A 26 15.99 16.16 7.81
CA ALA A 26 17.00 15.63 8.69
C ALA A 26 18.24 16.53 8.75
N ALA A 27 18.77 16.93 7.59
CA ALA A 27 19.92 17.82 7.48
C ALA A 27 19.69 19.15 8.22
N PHE A 28 18.51 19.77 8.06
CA PHE A 28 18.14 21.00 8.77
C PHE A 28 18.10 20.82 10.29
N ILE A 29 17.55 19.69 10.77
CA ILE A 29 17.55 19.36 12.21
C ILE A 29 18.98 19.18 12.72
N VAL A 30 19.80 18.39 12.00
CA VAL A 30 21.20 18.11 12.38
C VAL A 30 22.00 19.41 12.44
N ALA A 31 21.90 20.27 11.43
CA ALA A 31 22.58 21.57 11.40
C ALA A 31 22.21 22.44 12.63
N GLY A 32 20.93 22.42 13.04
CA GLY A 32 20.46 23.14 14.21
C GLY A 32 21.07 22.66 15.54
N PHE A 33 21.46 21.38 15.64
CA PHE A 33 22.14 20.81 16.81
C PHE A 33 23.65 21.04 16.74
N VAL A 34 24.27 20.74 15.59
CA VAL A 34 25.71 20.86 15.38
C VAL A 34 26.18 22.31 15.57
N SER A 35 25.39 23.30 15.13
CA SER A 35 25.68 24.73 15.36
C SER A 35 25.73 25.14 16.83
N ARG A 36 25.20 24.32 17.75
CA ARG A 36 25.26 24.50 19.20
C ARG A 36 26.32 23.63 19.86
N GLY A 37 27.17 22.97 19.07
CA GLY A 37 28.17 22.02 19.55
C GLY A 37 27.60 20.67 20.00
N MET A 38 26.33 20.38 19.69
CA MET A 38 25.65 19.15 20.10
C MET A 38 25.94 18.00 19.12
N ARG A 39 25.90 16.77 19.65
CA ARG A 39 26.26 15.54 18.95
C ARG A 39 25.02 14.82 18.46
N VAL A 40 25.02 14.43 17.19
CA VAL A 40 23.89 13.79 16.51
C VAL A 40 24.31 12.43 15.98
N LEU A 41 23.50 11.40 16.28
CA LEU A 41 23.60 10.09 15.66
C LEU A 41 22.44 9.91 14.68
N PHE A 42 22.78 9.74 13.40
CA PHE A 42 21.83 9.41 12.34
C PHE A 42 21.95 7.92 12.02
N CYS A 43 20.86 7.17 12.19
CA CYS A 43 20.79 5.74 11.94
C CYS A 43 20.00 5.47 10.65
N ALA A 44 20.69 4.99 9.61
CA ALA A 44 20.09 4.54 8.37
C ALA A 44 19.80 3.02 8.40
N PRO A 45 18.74 2.53 7.74
CA PRO A 45 18.36 1.13 7.80
C PRO A 45 19.29 0.20 7.00
N TYR A 46 19.85 0.70 5.89
CA TYR A 46 20.71 -0.07 4.98
C TYR A 46 22.05 0.62 4.76
N THR A 47 23.09 -0.16 4.48
CA THR A 47 24.45 0.37 4.30
C THR A 47 24.60 1.27 3.08
N ILE A 48 23.90 0.96 1.99
CA ILE A 48 23.88 1.77 0.76
C ILE A 48 23.43 3.21 0.99
N LEU A 49 22.58 3.43 2.01
CA LEU A 49 22.08 4.76 2.36
C LEU A 49 23.06 5.61 3.17
N ILE A 50 24.09 5.01 3.78
CA ILE A 50 25.06 5.75 4.61
C ILE A 50 25.80 6.78 3.76
N GLY A 51 26.43 6.33 2.67
CA GLY A 51 27.19 7.22 1.78
C GLY A 51 26.30 8.27 1.13
N GLN A 52 25.10 7.87 0.68
CA GLN A 52 24.11 8.80 0.13
C GLN A 52 23.69 9.86 1.15
N THR A 53 23.44 9.47 2.40
CA THR A 53 23.07 10.42 3.47
C THR A 53 24.19 11.40 3.75
N ALA A 54 25.43 10.91 3.86
CA ALA A 54 26.60 11.76 4.09
C ALA A 54 26.77 12.79 2.97
N ASN A 55 26.71 12.35 1.71
CA ASN A 55 26.82 13.23 0.54
C ASN A 55 25.70 14.29 0.56
N ARG A 56 24.44 13.86 0.79
CA ARG A 56 23.31 14.80 0.91
C ARG A 56 23.50 15.79 2.05
N PHE A 57 24.02 15.38 3.20
CA PHE A 57 24.28 16.30 4.32
C PHE A 57 25.30 17.37 3.93
N VAL A 58 26.38 16.99 3.24
CA VAL A 58 27.37 17.95 2.71
C VAL A 58 26.73 18.87 1.66
N GLU A 59 25.93 18.34 0.74
CA GLU A 59 25.18 19.14 -0.26
C GLU A 59 24.24 20.16 0.40
N TYR A 60 23.62 19.80 1.54
CA TYR A 60 22.78 20.69 2.34
C TYR A 60 23.58 21.64 3.27
N GLY A 61 24.91 21.65 3.17
CA GLY A 61 25.78 22.60 3.85
C GLY A 61 26.26 22.17 5.24
N LEU A 62 26.15 20.90 5.61
CA LEU A 62 26.75 20.40 6.83
C LEU A 62 28.28 20.24 6.67
N PRO A 63 29.07 20.50 7.72
CA PRO A 63 30.52 20.34 7.69
C PRO A 63 30.89 18.87 7.49
N GLY A 64 31.38 18.52 6.31
CA GLY A 64 31.72 17.14 5.95
C GLY A 64 32.86 16.56 6.79
N ASP A 65 33.76 17.41 7.28
CA ASP A 65 34.81 17.06 8.22
C ASP A 65 34.27 16.72 9.62
N GLU A 66 33.04 17.08 9.96
CA GLU A 66 32.37 16.71 11.22
C GLU A 66 31.52 15.43 11.08
N ILE A 67 31.62 14.70 9.97
CA ILE A 67 30.91 13.44 9.72
C ILE A 67 31.82 12.25 9.99
N GLY A 68 31.48 11.46 11.00
CA GLY A 68 32.02 10.14 11.29
C GLY A 68 31.06 9.02 10.88
N TYR A 69 31.61 7.83 10.65
CA TYR A 69 30.85 6.68 10.12
C TYR A 69 30.90 5.47 11.04
N ILE A 70 29.74 5.00 11.50
CA ILE A 70 29.60 3.76 12.28
C ILE A 70 29.09 2.64 11.35
N TRP A 71 30.00 2.09 10.56
CA TRP A 71 29.72 0.99 9.65
C TRP A 71 30.97 0.13 9.48
N ALA A 72 30.88 -1.16 9.81
CA ALA A 72 31.99 -2.11 9.65
C ALA A 72 33.36 -1.47 10.03
N ASP A 73 34.39 -1.67 9.24
CA ASP A 73 35.74 -1.10 9.39
C ASP A 73 35.94 0.18 8.56
N HIS A 74 34.90 1.01 8.40
CA HIS A 74 34.96 2.21 7.56
C HIS A 74 36.16 3.11 7.93
N PRO A 75 37.00 3.52 6.94
CA PRO A 75 38.26 4.22 7.20
C PRO A 75 38.08 5.57 7.87
N ASN A 76 36.93 6.23 7.66
CA ASN A 76 36.58 7.50 8.30
C ASN A 76 35.77 7.33 9.60
N TYR A 77 35.97 6.22 10.32
CA TYR A 77 35.42 6.09 11.67
C TYR A 77 36.18 7.01 12.62
N ASP A 78 35.45 7.95 13.22
CA ASP A 78 35.97 8.88 14.21
C ASP A 78 34.86 9.21 15.21
N PRO A 79 34.94 8.68 16.45
CA PRO A 79 33.90 8.84 17.47
C PRO A 79 33.84 10.24 18.06
N ASP A 80 34.81 11.12 17.78
CA ASP A 80 34.84 12.49 18.30
C ASP A 80 34.07 13.46 17.38
N ARG A 81 33.76 13.07 16.15
CA ARG A 81 32.96 13.87 15.22
C ARG A 81 31.56 14.13 15.73
N LYS A 82 31.03 15.34 15.51
CA LYS A 82 29.70 15.74 16.01
C LYS A 82 28.55 15.01 15.30
N ILE A 83 28.74 14.61 14.05
CA ILE A 83 27.73 13.90 13.26
C ILE A 83 28.20 12.46 13.08
N GLN A 84 27.47 11.51 13.62
CA GLN A 84 27.72 10.09 13.43
C GLN A 84 26.66 9.51 12.51
N ILE A 85 27.05 8.93 11.37
CA ILE A 85 26.13 8.23 10.47
C ILE A 85 26.36 6.73 10.62
N ALA A 86 25.35 6.02 11.09
CA ALA A 86 25.41 4.60 11.42
C ALA A 86 24.44 3.78 10.56
N SER A 87 24.83 2.55 10.22
CA SER A 87 23.85 1.55 9.78
C SER A 87 23.21 0.88 10.98
N ALA A 88 21.90 0.65 10.93
CA ALA A 88 21.17 -0.04 11.98
C ALA A 88 21.80 -1.41 12.30
N ASP A 89 22.19 -2.18 11.28
CA ASP A 89 22.79 -3.52 11.46
C ASP A 89 24.17 -3.49 12.12
N THR A 90 24.95 -2.44 11.91
CA THR A 90 26.22 -2.26 12.64
C THR A 90 25.94 -1.80 14.08
N LEU A 91 25.03 -0.83 14.23
CA LEU A 91 24.73 -0.21 15.52
C LEU A 91 24.19 -1.22 16.53
N ILE A 92 23.34 -2.17 16.12
CA ILE A 92 22.83 -3.22 17.01
C ILE A 92 23.89 -4.23 17.49
N ARG A 93 25.07 -4.27 16.82
CA ARG A 93 26.19 -5.18 17.15
C ARG A 93 27.32 -4.48 17.89
N ARG A 94 27.26 -3.15 18.04
CA ARG A 94 28.29 -2.33 18.68
C ARG A 94 27.79 -1.75 19.99
N VAL A 95 28.72 -1.22 20.78
CA VAL A 95 28.40 -0.34 21.90
C VAL A 95 27.76 0.92 21.32
N PHE A 96 26.56 1.25 21.80
CA PHE A 96 25.84 2.44 21.39
C PHE A 96 26.57 3.67 21.94
N PRO A 97 26.79 4.74 21.14
CA PRO A 97 27.43 5.96 21.63
C PRO A 97 26.63 6.62 22.75
N ASP A 98 27.22 6.73 23.95
CA ASP A 98 26.53 7.29 25.12
C ASP A 98 26.62 8.83 25.20
N ASN A 99 27.39 9.46 24.31
CA ASN A 99 27.60 10.90 24.21
C ASN A 99 26.84 11.51 23.01
N ILE A 100 25.52 11.35 22.96
CA ILE A 100 24.68 11.95 21.92
C ILE A 100 23.58 12.81 22.53
N ASP A 101 23.24 13.90 21.85
CA ASP A 101 22.15 14.79 22.23
C ASP A 101 20.88 14.56 21.39
N LEU A 102 21.03 13.88 20.24
CA LEU A 102 19.95 13.55 19.33
C LEU A 102 20.23 12.21 18.63
N LEU A 103 19.22 11.33 18.63
CA LEU A 103 19.15 10.19 17.74
C LEU A 103 18.11 10.47 16.64
N ILE A 104 18.51 10.36 15.38
CA ILE A 104 17.61 10.32 14.23
C ILE A 104 17.61 8.90 13.67
N ILE A 105 16.43 8.33 13.45
CA ILE A 105 16.27 7.00 12.85
C ILE A 105 15.52 7.15 11.54
N ASP A 106 16.17 6.84 10.42
CA ASP A 106 15.52 6.77 9.12
C ASP A 106 14.81 5.42 8.93
N GLU A 107 13.72 5.43 8.18
CA GLU A 107 12.78 4.32 8.04
C GLU A 107 12.40 3.68 9.38
N ALA A 108 12.04 4.52 10.34
CA ALA A 108 11.73 4.13 11.71
C ALA A 108 10.57 3.12 11.84
N HIS A 109 9.81 2.87 10.77
CA HIS A 109 8.79 1.83 10.69
C HIS A 109 9.38 0.40 10.69
N LEU A 110 10.68 0.24 10.45
CA LEU A 110 11.39 -1.03 10.47
C LEU A 110 11.69 -1.49 11.90
N ARG A 111 11.30 -2.73 12.23
CA ARG A 111 11.46 -3.25 13.58
C ARG A 111 12.86 -3.80 13.84
N LYS A 112 13.67 -3.07 14.61
CA LYS A 112 14.96 -3.55 15.15
C LYS A 112 14.94 -3.51 16.67
N LYS A 113 14.77 -4.67 17.33
CA LYS A 113 14.53 -4.78 18.78
C LYS A 113 15.55 -4.02 19.63
N ARG A 114 16.85 -4.08 19.28
CA ARG A 114 17.91 -3.38 20.00
C ARG A 114 17.79 -1.86 19.87
N ILE A 115 17.57 -1.33 18.66
CA ILE A 115 17.32 0.10 18.44
C ILE A 115 16.10 0.57 19.25
N LEU A 116 15.03 -0.21 19.29
CA LEU A 116 13.84 0.11 20.08
C LEU A 116 14.13 0.22 21.60
N GLN A 117 15.02 -0.63 22.13
CA GLN A 117 15.50 -0.53 23.52
C GLN A 117 16.34 0.73 23.72
N ASP A 118 17.17 1.09 22.73
CA ASP A 118 17.96 2.32 22.78
C ASP A 118 17.05 3.56 22.79
N ILE A 119 15.95 3.57 22.03
CA ILE A 119 14.93 4.63 22.09
C ILE A 119 14.35 4.77 23.51
N GLU A 120 13.97 3.67 24.15
CA GLU A 120 13.43 3.69 25.52
C GLU A 120 14.47 4.24 26.52
N ARG A 121 15.74 3.83 26.40
CA ARG A 121 16.85 4.31 27.22
C ARG A 121 17.12 5.81 27.05
N LEU A 122 17.15 6.28 25.80
CA LEU A 122 17.36 7.69 25.48
C LEU A 122 16.18 8.56 25.94
N ARG A 123 14.95 8.08 25.74
CA ARG A 123 13.74 8.74 26.24
C ARG A 123 13.79 8.94 27.76
N ALA A 124 14.22 7.91 28.51
CA ALA A 124 14.32 7.95 29.97
C ALA A 124 15.44 8.88 30.48
N SER A 125 16.52 9.05 29.71
CA SER A 125 17.63 9.95 30.03
C SER A 125 17.42 11.40 29.55
N GLY A 126 16.29 11.69 28.88
CA GLY A 126 15.96 13.03 28.39
C GLY A 126 16.55 13.38 27.02
N VAL A 127 17.26 12.45 26.37
CA VAL A 127 17.81 12.63 25.02
C VAL A 127 16.68 12.59 23.99
N LYS A 128 16.74 13.48 23.00
CA LYS A 128 15.71 13.56 21.96
C LYS A 128 15.89 12.45 20.92
N VAL A 129 14.78 11.87 20.48
CA VAL A 129 14.74 10.88 19.40
C VAL A 129 13.75 11.31 18.34
N ILE A 130 14.17 11.28 17.08
CA ILE A 130 13.33 11.56 15.93
C ILE A 130 13.34 10.36 14.99
N GLY A 131 12.19 9.69 14.84
CA GLY A 131 11.97 8.72 13.78
C GLY A 131 11.48 9.43 12.53
N LEU A 132 12.05 9.09 11.38
CA LEU A 132 11.60 9.55 10.07
C LEU A 132 11.01 8.35 9.34
N SER A 133 9.81 8.50 8.76
CA SER A 133 9.21 7.44 7.96
C SER A 133 8.22 8.02 6.94
N GLY A 134 8.23 7.47 5.73
CA GLY A 134 7.14 7.69 4.77
C GLY A 134 5.90 6.84 5.04
N THR A 135 5.99 5.89 5.95
CA THR A 135 4.96 4.87 6.20
C THR A 135 4.96 4.46 7.68
N PRO A 136 4.66 5.37 8.63
CA PRO A 136 4.71 5.09 10.08
C PRO A 136 3.52 4.26 10.57
N PHE A 137 3.17 3.19 9.85
CA PHE A 137 1.94 2.41 10.08
C PHE A 137 2.18 1.18 10.95
N SER A 138 3.43 0.91 11.31
CA SER A 138 3.79 -0.24 12.14
C SER A 138 3.19 -0.12 13.55
N PRO A 139 2.39 -1.09 14.03
CA PRO A 139 1.67 -0.98 15.31
C PRO A 139 2.54 -0.80 16.56
N PHE A 140 3.83 -1.11 16.48
CA PHE A 140 4.74 -0.93 17.62
C PHE A 140 5.13 0.54 17.83
N LEU A 141 4.97 1.42 16.83
CA LEU A 141 5.53 2.77 16.88
C LEU A 141 4.92 3.62 18.00
N GLY A 142 3.62 3.48 18.29
CA GLY A 142 2.96 4.21 19.38
C GLY A 142 3.50 3.92 20.77
N LYS A 143 4.23 2.80 20.96
CA LYS A 143 4.91 2.47 22.22
C LYS A 143 6.22 3.27 22.43
N TYR A 144 6.91 3.59 21.33
CA TYR A 144 8.26 4.15 21.36
C TYR A 144 8.29 5.65 21.05
N TYR A 145 7.30 6.14 20.29
CA TYR A 145 7.21 7.54 19.89
C TYR A 145 6.02 8.23 20.56
N ASP A 146 6.29 9.32 21.27
CA ASP A 146 5.29 9.99 22.08
C ASP A 146 4.35 10.87 21.22
N ARG A 147 4.87 11.44 20.12
CA ARG A 147 4.14 12.36 19.23
C ARG A 147 4.34 12.05 17.75
N LEU A 148 3.25 12.04 16.99
CA LEU A 148 3.27 12.10 15.53
C LEU A 148 3.38 13.56 15.08
N ILE A 149 4.27 13.83 14.13
CA ILE A 149 4.36 15.09 13.41
C ILE A 149 4.13 14.77 11.94
N LYS A 150 3.03 15.25 11.38
CA LYS A 150 2.65 15.09 9.98
C LYS A 150 2.76 16.45 9.28
N PRO A 151 3.93 16.81 8.73
CA PRO A 151 4.13 18.10 8.08
C PRO A 151 3.36 18.25 6.77
N THR A 152 3.05 17.15 6.07
CA THR A 152 2.33 17.16 4.81
C THR A 152 1.74 15.79 4.46
N THR A 153 0.85 15.73 3.46
CA THR A 153 0.28 14.50 2.89
C THR A 153 0.74 14.26 1.44
N ILE A 154 0.54 13.04 0.93
CA ILE A 154 0.77 12.76 -0.50
C ILE A 154 -0.14 13.63 -1.37
N GLY A 155 -1.42 13.79 -0.98
CA GLY A 155 -2.38 14.62 -1.70
C GLY A 155 -1.94 16.09 -1.78
N GLU A 156 -1.47 16.68 -0.68
CA GLU A 156 -0.94 18.05 -0.66
C GLU A 156 0.29 18.21 -1.55
N LEU A 157 1.22 17.25 -1.51
CA LEU A 157 2.41 17.27 -2.36
C LEU A 157 2.06 17.18 -3.85
N ILE A 158 1.07 16.36 -4.21
CA ILE A 158 0.55 16.29 -5.59
C ILE A 158 -0.10 17.62 -6.00
N GLN A 159 -0.92 18.21 -5.12
CA GLN A 159 -1.60 19.48 -5.40
C GLN A 159 -0.62 20.63 -5.62
N ARG A 160 0.47 20.66 -4.84
CA ARG A 160 1.54 21.66 -4.96
C ARG A 160 2.47 21.43 -6.16
N GLY A 161 2.44 20.23 -6.75
CA GLY A 161 3.37 19.83 -7.81
C GLY A 161 4.75 19.39 -7.30
N ASP A 162 4.89 19.14 -5.99
CA ASP A 162 6.09 18.54 -5.39
C ASP A 162 6.13 17.01 -5.66
N LEU A 163 4.97 16.40 -5.91
CA LEU A 163 4.82 15.07 -6.49
C LEU A 163 4.04 15.12 -7.81
N SER A 164 4.33 14.18 -8.69
CA SER A 164 3.60 13.95 -9.93
C SER A 164 2.17 13.48 -9.64
N LYS A 165 1.22 13.93 -10.46
CA LYS A 165 -0.10 13.30 -10.59
C LYS A 165 0.07 11.86 -11.09
N TYR A 166 -1.00 11.07 -11.03
CA TYR A 166 -1.00 9.71 -11.56
C TYR A 166 -2.32 9.37 -12.27
N GLU A 167 -2.26 8.37 -13.15
CA GLU A 167 -3.41 7.71 -13.76
C GLU A 167 -3.40 6.25 -13.31
N PHE A 168 -4.50 5.79 -12.73
CA PHE A 168 -4.55 4.51 -12.06
C PHE A 168 -5.49 3.55 -12.79
N TYR A 169 -4.96 2.40 -13.19
CA TYR A 169 -5.69 1.36 -13.90
C TYR A 169 -5.54 0.02 -13.16
N ALA A 170 -6.61 -0.76 -13.07
CA ALA A 170 -6.57 -2.09 -12.47
C ALA A 170 -7.21 -3.11 -13.41
N PRO A 171 -6.52 -3.48 -14.52
CA PRO A 171 -7.12 -4.28 -15.59
C PRO A 171 -7.35 -5.74 -15.21
N THR A 172 -6.66 -6.25 -14.18
CA THR A 172 -6.78 -7.65 -13.76
C THR A 172 -6.81 -7.77 -12.26
N LYS A 173 -7.67 -8.67 -11.77
CA LYS A 173 -7.79 -9.03 -10.35
C LYS A 173 -7.60 -10.53 -10.17
N PRO A 174 -6.42 -10.99 -9.70
CA PRO A 174 -6.18 -12.41 -9.46
C PRO A 174 -7.11 -12.94 -8.36
N ASP A 175 -7.55 -14.19 -8.48
CA ASP A 175 -8.28 -14.87 -7.41
C ASP A 175 -7.29 -15.28 -6.31
N LEU A 176 -7.41 -14.66 -5.13
CA LEU A 176 -6.56 -14.92 -3.97
C LEU A 176 -7.25 -15.80 -2.92
N LYS A 177 -8.37 -16.45 -3.27
CA LYS A 177 -9.09 -17.35 -2.38
C LYS A 177 -8.17 -18.52 -1.99
N GLY A 178 -8.00 -18.72 -0.68
CA GLY A 178 -7.14 -19.78 -0.13
C GLY A 178 -5.68 -19.41 0.09
N VAL A 179 -5.24 -18.21 -0.32
CA VAL A 179 -3.88 -17.73 -0.02
C VAL A 179 -3.79 -17.37 1.46
N LYS A 180 -2.87 -18.03 2.17
CA LYS A 180 -2.63 -17.81 3.60
C LYS A 180 -1.94 -16.47 3.84
N THR A 181 -2.08 -15.97 5.07
CA THR A 181 -1.38 -14.77 5.54
C THR A 181 -0.20 -15.17 6.42
N LYS A 182 0.93 -14.49 6.30
CA LYS A 182 2.16 -14.65 7.08
C LYS A 182 2.57 -13.29 7.65
N SER A 183 3.06 -13.29 8.89
CA SER A 183 3.64 -12.10 9.47
C SER A 183 5.05 -11.85 8.92
N SER A 184 5.32 -10.60 8.59
CA SER A 184 6.61 -10.04 8.22
C SER A 184 6.99 -8.94 9.21
N LEU A 185 8.27 -8.89 9.59
CA LEU A 185 8.80 -7.85 10.48
C LEU A 185 8.87 -6.47 9.82
N GLU A 186 8.94 -6.44 8.48
CA GLU A 186 9.15 -5.24 7.67
C GLU A 186 7.83 -4.64 7.18
N TYR A 187 6.86 -5.50 6.85
CA TYR A 187 5.62 -5.09 6.16
C TYR A 187 4.35 -5.42 6.94
N GLY A 188 4.46 -5.92 8.17
CA GLY A 188 3.32 -6.36 8.96
C GLY A 188 2.76 -7.71 8.47
N SER A 189 1.44 -7.86 8.44
CA SER A 189 0.79 -9.10 8.00
C SER A 189 0.54 -9.05 6.49
N ASP A 190 1.12 -9.97 5.72
CA ASP A 190 0.91 -10.03 4.26
C ASP A 190 0.68 -11.47 3.77
N TYR A 191 0.33 -11.64 2.51
CA TYR A 191 0.13 -12.95 1.90
C TYR A 191 1.40 -13.82 1.90
N ASN A 192 1.20 -15.13 1.89
CA ASN A 192 2.27 -16.10 1.69
C ASN A 192 2.84 -15.98 0.26
N GLU A 193 4.13 -15.63 0.17
CA GLU A 193 4.79 -15.33 -1.12
C GLU A 193 4.87 -16.54 -2.05
N THR A 194 5.05 -17.75 -1.52
CA THR A 194 5.10 -18.96 -2.35
C THR A 194 3.76 -19.22 -3.01
N GLN A 195 2.67 -19.18 -2.25
CA GLN A 195 1.31 -19.37 -2.77
C GLN A 195 0.89 -18.25 -3.72
N LEU A 196 1.30 -17.00 -3.44
CA LEU A 196 1.07 -15.90 -4.36
C LEU A 196 1.80 -16.09 -5.68
N ALA A 197 3.05 -16.56 -5.65
CA ALA A 197 3.82 -16.75 -6.87
C ALA A 197 3.20 -17.80 -7.79
N GLU A 198 2.63 -18.87 -7.25
CA GLU A 198 1.91 -19.88 -8.04
C GLU A 198 0.76 -19.28 -8.85
N ILE A 199 0.01 -18.34 -8.26
CA ILE A 199 -1.09 -17.64 -8.93
C ILE A 199 -0.55 -16.61 -9.92
N MET A 200 0.44 -15.81 -9.49
CA MET A 200 0.93 -14.69 -10.28
C MET A 200 1.82 -15.12 -11.46
N CYS A 201 2.43 -16.31 -11.40
CA CYS A 201 3.18 -16.91 -12.51
C CYS A 201 2.27 -17.60 -13.55
N GLY A 202 0.95 -17.56 -13.40
CA GLY A 202 0.03 -18.11 -14.40
C GLY A 202 0.24 -17.45 -15.77
N SER A 203 0.40 -18.24 -16.83
CA SER A 203 0.74 -17.75 -18.18
C SER A 203 -0.26 -16.72 -18.70
N THR A 204 -1.55 -16.89 -18.43
CA THR A 204 -2.59 -15.93 -18.82
C THR A 204 -2.34 -14.56 -18.17
N LEU A 205 -2.12 -14.52 -16.85
CA LEU A 205 -1.93 -13.24 -16.14
C LEU A 205 -0.66 -12.52 -16.57
N VAL A 206 0.43 -13.26 -16.79
CA VAL A 206 1.68 -12.67 -17.30
C VAL A 206 1.50 -12.16 -18.73
N GLY A 207 0.78 -12.89 -19.58
CA GLY A 207 0.38 -12.42 -20.91
C GLY A 207 -0.43 -11.13 -20.84
N ASP A 208 -1.42 -11.06 -19.95
CA ASP A 208 -2.26 -9.88 -19.76
C ASP A 208 -1.44 -8.67 -19.28
N ILE A 209 -0.46 -8.87 -18.39
CA ILE A 209 0.45 -7.80 -17.93
C ILE A 209 1.25 -7.23 -19.10
N VAL A 210 1.86 -8.10 -19.91
CA VAL A 210 2.69 -7.67 -21.04
C VAL A 210 1.82 -6.98 -22.10
N GLN A 211 0.68 -7.56 -22.45
CA GLN A 211 -0.24 -6.99 -23.43
C GLN A 211 -0.77 -5.62 -22.97
N ASN A 212 -1.17 -5.50 -21.70
CA ASN A 212 -1.67 -4.25 -21.16
C ASN A 212 -0.61 -3.13 -21.25
N TRP A 213 0.65 -3.44 -20.93
CA TRP A 213 1.73 -2.46 -21.04
C TRP A 213 2.06 -2.10 -22.50
N LEU A 214 2.04 -3.06 -23.43
CA LEU A 214 2.25 -2.78 -24.85
C LEU A 214 1.19 -1.83 -25.42
N GLU A 215 -0.06 -2.02 -25.03
CA GLU A 215 -1.19 -1.20 -25.50
C GLU A 215 -1.27 0.17 -24.81
N ASN A 216 -1.00 0.22 -23.50
CA ASN A 216 -1.34 1.37 -22.67
C ASN A 216 -0.14 2.02 -21.98
N GLY A 217 1.02 1.35 -21.94
CA GLY A 217 2.23 1.79 -21.23
C GLY A 217 2.99 2.93 -21.90
N ARG A 218 2.67 3.25 -23.15
CA ARG A 218 3.22 4.39 -23.92
C ARG A 218 4.75 4.39 -24.04
N ASP A 219 5.37 3.21 -24.03
CA ASP A 219 6.84 3.02 -24.05
C ASP A 219 7.58 3.85 -22.97
N LEU A 220 6.96 4.02 -21.81
CA LEU A 220 7.50 4.81 -20.70
C LEU A 220 8.54 4.02 -19.88
N PRO A 221 9.51 4.69 -19.25
CA PRO A 221 10.39 4.06 -18.26
C PRO A 221 9.56 3.45 -17.12
N THR A 222 9.68 2.13 -16.94
CA THR A 222 8.79 1.36 -16.07
C THR A 222 9.52 0.57 -14.99
N ILE A 223 8.94 0.53 -13.80
CA ILE A 223 9.26 -0.50 -12.80
C ILE A 223 8.09 -1.47 -12.67
N ALA A 224 8.39 -2.77 -12.76
CA ALA A 224 7.45 -3.83 -12.45
C ALA A 224 7.76 -4.45 -11.09
N PHE A 225 6.78 -4.53 -10.19
CA PHE A 225 6.92 -5.17 -8.89
C PHE A 225 6.32 -6.58 -8.90
N CYS A 226 7.16 -7.58 -8.67
CA CYS A 226 6.79 -9.00 -8.69
C CYS A 226 6.84 -9.63 -7.29
N VAL A 227 6.25 -10.82 -7.18
CA VAL A 227 6.15 -11.58 -5.93
C VAL A 227 7.48 -12.16 -5.49
N ASN A 228 8.16 -12.88 -6.38
CA ASN A 228 9.44 -13.54 -6.13
C ASN A 228 10.31 -13.55 -7.40
N VAL A 229 11.55 -14.05 -7.29
CA VAL A 229 12.53 -14.08 -8.39
C VAL A 229 12.04 -14.90 -9.59
N ALA A 230 11.35 -16.02 -9.35
CA ALA A 230 10.80 -16.84 -10.43
C ALA A 230 9.75 -16.07 -11.26
N HIS A 231 8.83 -15.37 -10.59
CA HIS A 231 7.84 -14.51 -11.26
C HIS A 231 8.53 -13.38 -12.03
N ALA A 232 9.51 -12.70 -11.44
CA ALA A 232 10.24 -11.63 -12.12
C ALA A 232 11.00 -12.12 -13.36
N ASN A 233 11.67 -13.27 -13.28
CA ASN A 233 12.35 -13.87 -14.42
C ASN A 233 11.34 -14.21 -15.54
N PHE A 234 10.20 -14.79 -15.18
CA PHE A 234 9.19 -15.15 -16.18
C PHE A 234 8.61 -13.92 -16.88
N LEU A 235 8.25 -12.88 -16.13
CA LEU A 235 7.75 -11.61 -16.69
C LEU A 235 8.81 -10.94 -17.57
N THR A 236 10.07 -10.96 -17.15
CA THR A 236 11.21 -10.41 -17.93
C THR A 236 11.40 -11.12 -19.25
N ILE A 237 11.32 -12.46 -19.25
CA ILE A 237 11.39 -13.26 -20.48
C ILE A 237 10.24 -12.87 -21.43
N GLN A 238 9.01 -12.72 -20.93
CA GLN A 238 7.86 -12.37 -21.77
C GLN A 238 7.98 -10.96 -22.37
N PHE A 239 8.44 -9.96 -21.60
CA PHE A 239 8.72 -8.63 -22.16
C PHE A 239 9.80 -8.66 -23.24
N ASN A 240 10.92 -9.36 -22.98
CA ASN A 240 12.01 -9.47 -23.94
C ASN A 240 11.57 -10.20 -25.23
N GLN A 241 10.73 -11.23 -25.11
CA GLN A 241 10.13 -11.92 -26.27
C GLN A 241 9.19 -11.02 -27.07
N ALA A 242 8.51 -10.07 -26.40
CA ALA A 242 7.69 -9.05 -27.03
C ALA A 242 8.51 -7.86 -27.59
N GLY A 243 9.84 -7.92 -27.55
CA GLY A 243 10.73 -6.88 -28.07
C GLY A 243 10.94 -5.69 -27.13
N VAL A 244 10.55 -5.80 -25.85
CA VAL A 244 10.73 -4.75 -24.84
C VAL A 244 11.86 -5.15 -23.91
N ASN A 245 12.92 -4.35 -23.90
CA ASN A 245 14.13 -4.67 -23.13
C ASN A 245 13.84 -4.53 -21.63
N ALA A 246 13.84 -5.65 -20.92
CA ALA A 246 13.55 -5.75 -19.50
C ALA A 246 14.68 -6.47 -18.75
N GLU A 247 14.99 -6.00 -17.55
CA GLU A 247 16.04 -6.58 -16.68
C GLU A 247 15.53 -6.80 -15.25
N VAL A 248 15.95 -7.91 -14.64
CA VAL A 248 15.61 -8.22 -13.26
C VAL A 248 16.61 -7.58 -12.30
N MET A 249 16.10 -6.96 -11.24
CA MET A 249 16.93 -6.47 -10.13
C MET A 249 16.33 -6.91 -8.79
N THR A 250 17.12 -7.58 -7.96
CA THR A 250 16.70 -8.14 -6.66
C THR A 250 17.59 -7.61 -5.51
N ALA A 251 17.41 -8.13 -4.30
CA ALA A 251 18.31 -7.87 -3.17
C ALA A 251 19.73 -8.38 -3.42
N ASP A 252 19.82 -9.53 -4.09
CA ASP A 252 21.06 -10.27 -4.25
C ASP A 252 21.85 -9.80 -5.49
N THR A 253 21.29 -8.90 -6.31
CA THR A 253 22.00 -8.29 -7.43
C THR A 253 23.24 -7.53 -6.93
N PRO A 254 24.46 -7.91 -7.37
CA PRO A 254 25.71 -7.24 -7.05
C PRO A 254 25.68 -5.73 -7.28
N VAL A 255 26.49 -4.99 -6.54
CA VAL A 255 26.47 -3.52 -6.54
C VAL A 255 26.84 -2.94 -7.91
N ASP A 256 27.87 -3.48 -8.54
CA ASP A 256 28.34 -3.13 -9.88
C ASP A 256 27.30 -3.44 -10.96
N GLU A 257 26.71 -4.63 -10.93
CA GLU A 257 25.63 -5.02 -11.83
C GLU A 257 24.39 -4.11 -11.67
N ARG A 258 24.02 -3.81 -10.41
CA ARG A 258 22.94 -2.88 -10.08
C ARG A 258 23.18 -1.50 -10.70
N GLN A 259 24.38 -0.94 -10.55
CA GLN A 259 24.70 0.36 -11.16
C GLN A 259 24.63 0.31 -12.69
N ALA A 260 25.07 -0.80 -13.30
CA ALA A 260 24.99 -0.97 -14.75
C ALA A 260 23.54 -1.04 -15.25
N ILE A 261 22.65 -1.76 -14.56
CA ILE A 261 21.20 -1.81 -14.88
C ILE A 261 20.58 -0.42 -14.75
N ILE A 262 20.88 0.30 -13.66
CA ILE A 262 20.37 1.67 -13.43
C ILE A 262 20.82 2.59 -14.57
N HIS A 263 22.09 2.54 -14.96
CA HIS A 263 22.61 3.35 -16.05
C HIS A 263 21.92 3.03 -17.40
N ARG A 264 21.70 1.74 -17.70
CA ARG A 264 20.94 1.34 -18.91
C ARG A 264 19.50 1.82 -18.87
N PHE A 265 18.88 1.82 -17.69
CA PHE A 265 17.52 2.35 -17.52
C PHE A 265 17.45 3.86 -17.75
N GLU A 266 18.38 4.62 -17.18
CA GLU A 266 18.46 6.08 -17.34
C GLU A 266 18.77 6.52 -18.77
N THR A 267 19.53 5.71 -19.51
CA THR A 267 19.84 5.94 -20.93
C THR A 267 18.77 5.38 -21.88
N GLY A 268 17.76 4.69 -21.36
CA GLY A 268 16.67 4.09 -22.14
C GLY A 268 17.02 2.77 -22.84
N ALA A 269 18.23 2.24 -22.66
CA ALA A 269 18.61 0.93 -23.17
C ALA A 269 17.81 -0.21 -22.49
N THR A 270 17.43 -0.01 -21.22
CA THR A 270 16.52 -0.88 -20.48
C THR A 270 15.24 -0.14 -20.22
N LYS A 271 14.13 -0.66 -20.74
CA LYS A 271 12.82 0.00 -20.62
C LYS A 271 12.13 -0.34 -19.31
N ILE A 272 12.28 -1.58 -18.86
CA ILE A 272 11.57 -2.12 -17.68
C ILE A 272 12.57 -2.72 -16.70
N ILE A 273 12.57 -2.23 -15.46
CA ILE A 273 13.21 -2.91 -14.35
C ILE A 273 12.16 -3.76 -13.63
N VAL A 274 12.39 -5.07 -13.58
CA VAL A 274 11.53 -6.02 -12.87
C VAL A 274 12.12 -6.31 -11.48
N SER A 275 11.45 -5.84 -10.44
CA SER A 275 11.93 -5.85 -9.06
C SER A 275 11.20 -6.87 -8.17
N VAL A 276 11.96 -7.48 -7.27
CA VAL A 276 11.48 -8.43 -6.25
C VAL A 276 12.04 -8.06 -4.89
N GLY A 277 11.15 -7.87 -3.90
CA GLY A 277 11.50 -7.74 -2.48
C GLY A 277 12.28 -6.48 -2.11
N VAL A 278 12.97 -5.88 -3.07
CA VAL A 278 13.78 -4.68 -2.93
C VAL A 278 13.08 -3.55 -3.64
N LEU A 279 12.34 -2.82 -2.84
CA LEU A 279 12.24 -1.39 -3.03
C LEU A 279 13.67 -0.89 -3.03
N VAL A 280 14.18 -0.48 -4.19
CA VAL A 280 15.58 -0.07 -4.32
C VAL A 280 15.76 1.18 -3.46
N ALA A 281 16.20 0.97 -2.22
CA ALA A 281 16.72 2.03 -1.39
C ALA A 281 17.85 2.67 -2.19
N GLY A 282 17.67 3.95 -2.53
CA GLY A 282 18.63 4.68 -3.36
C GLY A 282 18.41 4.62 -4.88
N PHE A 283 17.31 4.06 -5.41
CA PHE A 283 16.93 4.28 -6.81
C PHE A 283 16.19 5.60 -6.95
N ASP A 284 16.78 6.50 -7.74
CA ASP A 284 16.31 7.86 -7.96
C ASP A 284 16.28 8.24 -9.44
N SER A 285 16.00 7.27 -10.31
CA SER A 285 15.86 7.46 -11.74
C SER A 285 14.44 7.89 -12.13
N ASP A 286 14.26 8.46 -13.32
CA ASP A 286 12.95 8.88 -13.85
C ASP A 286 12.07 7.67 -14.16
N VAL A 287 11.04 7.46 -13.34
CA VAL A 287 10.04 6.39 -13.49
C VAL A 287 8.73 7.02 -13.86
N ARG A 288 8.16 6.64 -15.02
CA ARG A 288 6.91 7.22 -15.52
C ARG A 288 5.75 6.23 -15.55
N CYS A 289 6.03 4.94 -15.37
CA CYS A 289 5.02 3.90 -15.29
C CYS A 289 5.38 2.87 -14.21
N ILE A 290 4.37 2.41 -13.46
CA ILE A 290 4.48 1.33 -12.48
C ILE A 290 3.58 0.18 -12.92
N ILE A 291 4.15 -1.02 -13.03
CA ILE A 291 3.38 -2.26 -13.07
C ILE A 291 3.43 -2.86 -11.67
N TYR A 292 2.28 -3.07 -11.04
CA TYR A 292 2.20 -3.70 -9.74
C TYR A 292 1.55 -5.09 -9.85
N ALA A 293 2.40 -6.12 -9.94
CA ALA A 293 2.02 -7.51 -10.11
C ALA A 293 2.30 -8.32 -8.83
N ARG A 294 1.98 -7.73 -7.66
CA ARG A 294 2.30 -8.30 -6.36
C ARG A 294 1.20 -8.04 -5.33
N PRO A 295 0.19 -8.93 -5.21
CA PRO A 295 -0.89 -8.73 -4.25
C PRO A 295 -0.37 -8.49 -2.84
N THR A 296 -0.86 -7.45 -2.17
CA THR A 296 -0.42 -7.13 -0.80
C THR A 296 -1.57 -6.67 0.09
N LYS A 297 -1.43 -6.95 1.38
CA LYS A 297 -2.20 -6.34 2.48
C LYS A 297 -1.43 -5.20 3.16
N SER A 298 -0.16 -5.00 2.80
CA SER A 298 0.72 -4.04 3.45
C SER A 298 0.68 -2.69 2.76
N GLU A 299 0.21 -1.68 3.49
CA GLU A 299 0.24 -0.28 3.05
C GLU A 299 1.65 0.26 2.93
N ILE A 300 2.55 -0.19 3.82
CA ILE A 300 3.97 0.19 3.78
C ILE A 300 4.53 -0.15 2.40
N ARG A 301 4.33 -1.41 1.97
CA ARG A 301 4.79 -1.90 0.68
C ARG A 301 4.11 -1.18 -0.50
N TRP A 302 2.79 -1.00 -0.41
CA TRP A 302 1.99 -0.33 -1.43
C TRP A 302 2.47 1.12 -1.67
N LEU A 303 2.55 1.92 -0.61
CA LEU A 303 2.96 3.32 -0.71
C LEU A 303 4.43 3.47 -1.12
N GLN A 304 5.32 2.61 -0.62
CA GLN A 304 6.73 2.67 -1.00
C GLN A 304 6.95 2.31 -2.47
N ALA A 305 6.18 1.36 -3.01
CA ALA A 305 6.24 0.98 -4.41
C ALA A 305 5.71 2.10 -5.32
N LEU A 306 4.48 2.57 -5.06
CA LEU A 306 3.84 3.62 -5.86
C LEU A 306 4.60 4.95 -5.77
N GLY A 307 5.14 5.28 -4.59
CA GLY A 307 5.90 6.50 -4.36
C GLY A 307 7.14 6.67 -5.25
N ARG A 308 7.64 5.60 -5.88
CA ARG A 308 8.73 5.68 -6.89
C ARG A 308 8.25 6.32 -8.18
N GLY A 309 7.05 5.98 -8.61
CA GLY A 309 6.39 6.59 -9.76
C GLY A 309 5.89 8.00 -9.49
N LEU A 310 5.71 8.42 -8.23
CA LEU A 310 5.16 9.75 -7.92
C LEU A 310 6.20 10.88 -7.90
N ARG A 311 7.51 10.60 -8.01
CA ARG A 311 8.51 11.68 -8.11
C ARG A 311 8.32 12.51 -9.38
N THR A 312 8.56 13.81 -9.29
CA THR A 312 8.54 14.70 -10.46
C THR A 312 9.77 14.47 -11.33
N ALA A 313 9.63 14.71 -12.63
CA ALA A 313 10.72 14.68 -13.60
C ALA A 313 10.42 15.69 -14.72
N PRO A 314 11.44 16.24 -15.39
CA PRO A 314 11.24 17.14 -16.52
C PRO A 314 10.33 16.51 -17.60
N GLY A 315 9.28 17.23 -17.98
CA GLY A 315 8.32 16.78 -18.99
C GLY A 315 7.41 15.61 -18.56
N LYS A 316 7.30 15.32 -17.27
CA LYS A 316 6.39 14.31 -16.73
C LYS A 316 5.07 14.96 -16.30
N GLU A 317 3.99 14.62 -17.00
CA GLU A 317 2.65 15.12 -16.67
C GLU A 317 1.96 14.28 -15.59
N SER A 318 2.05 12.94 -15.72
CA SER A 318 1.47 11.96 -14.82
C SER A 318 2.33 10.69 -14.79
N CYS A 319 2.22 9.94 -13.71
CA CYS A 319 2.67 8.55 -13.64
C CYS A 319 1.54 7.61 -14.04
N LEU A 320 1.80 6.65 -14.93
CA LEU A 320 0.87 5.55 -15.16
C LEU A 320 1.05 4.47 -14.08
N ILE A 321 -0.04 3.94 -13.56
CA ILE A 321 -0.02 2.84 -12.58
C ILE A 321 -0.96 1.74 -13.08
N PHE A 322 -0.42 0.56 -13.35
CA PHE A 322 -1.15 -0.65 -13.70
C PHE A 322 -1.12 -1.63 -12.53
N ASP A 323 -2.22 -1.75 -11.81
CA ASP A 323 -2.38 -2.74 -10.74
C ASP A 323 -2.97 -4.04 -11.28
N HIS A 324 -2.10 -5.02 -11.49
CA HIS A 324 -2.47 -6.38 -11.88
C HIS A 324 -2.68 -7.31 -10.69
N SER A 325 -2.70 -6.75 -9.48
CA SER A 325 -2.77 -7.51 -8.23
C SER A 325 -4.10 -7.37 -7.48
N GLY A 326 -4.92 -6.41 -7.90
CA GLY A 326 -6.16 -6.03 -7.23
C GLY A 326 -5.95 -5.41 -5.84
N THR A 327 -4.76 -4.87 -5.57
CA THR A 327 -4.42 -4.25 -4.28
C THR A 327 -5.17 -2.93 -4.08
N VAL A 328 -5.39 -2.15 -5.13
CA VAL A 328 -6.12 -0.87 -5.07
C VAL A 328 -7.56 -1.03 -4.59
N HIS A 329 -8.21 -2.15 -4.92
CA HIS A 329 -9.57 -2.44 -4.41
C HIS A 329 -9.59 -2.72 -2.91
N ARG A 330 -8.44 -3.04 -2.30
CA ARG A 330 -8.30 -3.27 -0.87
C ARG A 330 -7.81 -2.02 -0.15
N LEU A 331 -6.74 -1.42 -0.64
CA LEU A 331 -6.02 -0.35 0.06
C LEU A 331 -6.39 1.05 -0.42
N GLY A 332 -7.05 1.17 -1.58
CA GLY A 332 -7.34 2.46 -2.19
C GLY A 332 -6.10 3.13 -2.79
N TYR A 333 -6.25 4.41 -3.11
CA TYR A 333 -5.20 5.23 -3.71
C TYR A 333 -4.11 5.61 -2.72
N PRO A 334 -2.88 5.86 -3.21
CA PRO A 334 -1.77 6.24 -2.33
C PRO A 334 -2.04 7.51 -1.51
N ASP A 335 -2.71 8.50 -2.08
CA ASP A 335 -3.10 9.76 -1.42
C ASP A 335 -4.37 9.68 -0.57
N SER A 336 -5.03 8.51 -0.52
CA SER A 336 -6.15 8.25 0.40
C SER A 336 -5.73 7.58 1.71
N ILE A 337 -4.47 7.12 1.81
CA ILE A 337 -3.95 6.42 3.00
C ILE A 337 -3.30 7.44 3.93
N GLU A 338 -4.07 7.90 4.92
CA GLU A 338 -3.63 8.89 5.88
C GLU A 338 -3.90 8.47 7.32
N TYR A 339 -2.93 8.75 8.19
CA TYR A 339 -3.02 8.53 9.63
C TYR A 339 -2.66 9.82 10.34
N ASP A 340 -3.49 10.23 11.29
CA ASP A 340 -3.25 11.42 12.13
C ASP A 340 -2.68 11.09 13.51
N ASP A 341 -2.64 9.81 13.85
CA ASP A 341 -2.14 9.29 15.13
C ASP A 341 -1.28 8.04 14.95
N LEU A 342 -0.39 7.78 15.92
CA LEU A 342 0.48 6.59 15.94
C LEU A 342 -0.25 5.35 16.45
N PRO A 343 -0.26 4.23 15.71
CA PRO A 343 -0.92 3.01 16.17
C PRO A 343 -0.25 2.48 17.44
N GLY A 344 -1.06 2.16 18.46
CA GLY A 344 -0.61 1.44 19.67
C GLY A 344 -0.66 2.19 21.00
N LYS A 345 -1.27 3.38 21.11
CA LYS A 345 -1.67 3.92 22.43
C LYS A 345 -3.00 3.30 22.83
N SER A 346 -3.01 2.55 23.94
CA SER A 346 -4.13 1.82 24.53
C SER A 346 -5.29 2.71 25.04
N ASP A 347 -5.29 4.00 24.70
CA ASP A 347 -5.97 5.03 25.48
C ASP A 347 -7.19 5.58 24.72
N GLY A 348 -7.82 4.76 23.87
CA GLY A 348 -9.01 5.13 23.07
C GLY A 348 -8.88 4.93 21.55
N MET A 349 -7.76 4.36 21.08
CA MET A 349 -7.43 4.34 19.65
C MET A 349 -8.14 3.25 18.82
N GLU A 350 -8.66 2.18 19.44
CA GLU A 350 -9.43 1.16 18.70
C GLU A 350 -10.66 1.75 18.00
N GLU A 351 -11.28 2.77 18.60
CA GLU A 351 -12.42 3.49 18.03
C GLU A 351 -12.00 4.41 16.88
N SER A 352 -10.84 5.08 16.99
CA SER A 352 -10.28 5.92 15.92
C SER A 352 -9.79 5.13 14.70
N VAL A 353 -9.15 3.97 14.93
CA VAL A 353 -8.71 3.06 13.85
C VAL A 353 -9.93 2.46 13.16
N ARG A 354 -10.95 2.01 13.92
CA ARG A 354 -12.21 1.55 13.34
C ARG A 354 -12.90 2.63 12.51
N ARG A 355 -12.95 3.86 13.00
CA ARG A 355 -13.57 4.97 12.28
C ARG A 355 -12.80 5.32 11.01
N ALA A 356 -11.47 5.31 11.04
CA ALA A 356 -10.64 5.51 9.85
C ALA A 356 -10.84 4.39 8.82
N ASP A 357 -10.95 3.14 9.28
CA ASP A 357 -11.24 1.98 8.42
C ASP A 357 -12.65 2.08 7.80
N GLU A 358 -13.66 2.48 8.57
CA GLU A 358 -15.03 2.72 8.11
C GLU A 358 -15.08 3.87 7.08
N GLU A 359 -14.50 5.04 7.38
CA GLU A 359 -14.45 6.19 6.46
C GLU A 359 -13.66 5.89 5.18
N ARG A 360 -12.65 5.02 5.25
CA ARG A 360 -11.88 4.60 4.06
C ARG A 360 -12.63 3.59 3.21
N ALA A 361 -13.35 2.65 3.83
CA ALA A 361 -14.18 1.70 3.11
C ALA A 361 -15.24 2.42 2.26
N GLU A 362 -15.79 3.53 2.77
CA GLU A 362 -16.74 4.40 2.05
C GLU A 362 -16.09 5.19 0.89
N LYS A 363 -14.76 5.35 0.86
CA LYS A 363 -14.02 6.16 -0.12
C LYS A 363 -13.25 5.35 -1.17
N LEU A 364 -13.37 4.03 -1.17
CA LEU A 364 -12.60 3.19 -2.09
C LEU A 364 -12.97 3.46 -3.56
N PRO A 365 -11.99 3.43 -4.48
CA PRO A 365 -12.26 3.67 -5.89
C PRO A 365 -12.93 2.48 -6.57
N HIS A 366 -13.67 2.78 -7.65
CA HIS A 366 -14.40 1.79 -8.45
C HIS A 366 -13.83 1.71 -9.86
N GLU A 367 -13.65 0.50 -10.37
CA GLU A 367 -13.12 0.27 -11.71
C GLU A 367 -14.11 0.70 -12.80
N CYS A 368 -13.62 1.31 -13.86
CA CYS A 368 -14.41 1.53 -15.07
C CYS A 368 -14.50 0.23 -15.88
N SER A 369 -15.72 -0.27 -16.08
CA SER A 369 -16.01 -1.48 -16.87
C SER A 369 -15.55 -1.44 -18.35
N GLN A 370 -15.22 -0.27 -18.88
CA GLN A 370 -14.76 -0.12 -20.28
C GLN A 370 -13.25 0.03 -20.43
N CYS A 371 -12.59 0.81 -19.55
CA CYS A 371 -11.17 1.15 -19.72
C CYS A 371 -10.29 0.79 -18.52
N HIS A 372 -10.86 0.12 -17.51
CA HIS A 372 -10.18 -0.29 -16.28
C HIS A 372 -9.57 0.84 -15.45
N TYR A 373 -9.84 2.10 -15.80
CA TYR A 373 -9.46 3.25 -14.99
C TYR A 373 -10.19 3.19 -13.64
N MET A 374 -9.45 3.32 -12.55
CA MET A 374 -10.02 3.42 -11.23
C MET A 374 -10.65 4.82 -11.10
N LYS A 375 -11.97 4.88 -10.96
CA LYS A 375 -12.75 6.10 -10.73
C LYS A 375 -12.74 6.41 -9.22
N PRO A 376 -12.52 7.67 -8.80
CA PRO A 376 -12.75 8.05 -7.41
C PRO A 376 -14.17 7.71 -6.95
N ALA A 377 -14.35 7.47 -5.64
CA ALA A 377 -15.67 7.20 -5.07
C ALA A 377 -16.67 8.31 -5.43
N GLY A 378 -17.92 7.93 -5.75
CA GLY A 378 -18.99 8.83 -6.18
C GLY A 378 -18.90 9.32 -7.64
N VAL A 379 -17.82 9.00 -8.38
CA VAL A 379 -17.69 9.42 -9.79
C VAL A 379 -18.41 8.43 -10.71
N TYR A 380 -19.58 8.83 -11.20
CA TYR A 380 -20.44 8.00 -12.05
C TYR A 380 -19.96 7.91 -13.50
N VAL A 381 -19.59 9.04 -14.11
CA VAL A 381 -19.06 9.07 -15.49
C VAL A 381 -17.54 8.93 -15.43
N CYS A 382 -16.98 7.96 -16.13
CA CYS A 382 -15.54 7.75 -16.15
C CYS A 382 -14.82 9.01 -16.67
N PRO A 383 -13.91 9.62 -15.89
CA PRO A 383 -13.23 10.84 -16.29
C PRO A 383 -12.16 10.60 -17.38
N LYS A 384 -11.84 9.33 -17.69
CA LYS A 384 -10.88 8.97 -18.73
C LYS A 384 -11.52 8.68 -20.07
N CYS A 385 -12.48 7.75 -20.14
CA CYS A 385 -13.10 7.35 -21.41
C CYS A 385 -14.52 7.89 -21.61
N GLY A 386 -15.10 8.60 -20.63
CA GLY A 386 -16.48 9.09 -20.70
C GLY A 386 -17.56 8.02 -20.51
N HIS A 387 -17.18 6.77 -20.23
CA HIS A 387 -18.12 5.67 -20.03
C HIS A 387 -19.11 5.98 -18.90
N LYS A 388 -20.39 5.73 -19.18
CA LYS A 388 -21.49 5.87 -18.22
C LYS A 388 -22.15 4.49 -18.06
N PRO A 389 -22.01 3.84 -16.89
CA PRO A 389 -22.63 2.54 -16.64
C PRO A 389 -24.15 2.64 -16.82
N LEU A 390 -24.77 1.69 -17.54
CA LEU A 390 -26.23 1.62 -17.61
C LEU A 390 -26.77 1.30 -16.21
N GLY A 391 -27.87 1.95 -15.80
CA GLY A 391 -28.39 1.86 -14.44
C GLY A 391 -28.56 0.41 -14.00
N GLY A 392 -27.81 -0.01 -12.97
CA GLY A 392 -27.80 -1.38 -12.46
C GLY A 392 -26.40 -1.99 -12.30
N GLU A 393 -25.37 -1.46 -12.98
CA GLU A 393 -24.01 -2.04 -12.92
C GLU A 393 -23.01 -1.28 -12.04
N ASP A 394 -23.32 -0.06 -11.61
CA ASP A 394 -22.52 0.72 -10.65
C ASP A 394 -23.44 1.69 -9.89
N VAL A 395 -24.04 1.23 -8.79
CA VAL A 395 -24.78 2.10 -7.87
C VAL A 395 -24.23 1.89 -6.47
N ASP A 396 -23.36 2.80 -6.02
CA ASP A 396 -23.36 3.18 -4.62
C ASP A 396 -23.72 4.66 -4.49
N THR A 397 -24.63 4.91 -3.58
CA THR A 397 -25.44 6.13 -3.48
C THR A 397 -24.65 7.32 -2.94
N ASP A 398 -24.88 8.47 -3.58
CA ASP A 398 -24.28 9.77 -3.28
C ASP A 398 -24.62 10.27 -1.85
N THR A 399 -23.58 10.70 -1.13
CA THR A 399 -23.61 11.29 0.22
C THR A 399 -24.15 12.70 0.16
N GLY A 400 -25.47 12.86 0.26
CA GLY A 400 -26.05 14.19 0.18
C GLY A 400 -27.52 14.29 0.49
N ARG A 401 -28.02 13.67 1.57
CA ARG A 401 -29.32 13.99 2.16
C ARG A 401 -29.46 13.41 3.57
N LYS A 402 -29.78 14.26 4.55
CA LYS A 402 -30.47 13.83 5.78
C LYS A 402 -31.81 13.22 5.37
N LEU A 403 -31.82 11.92 5.08
CA LEU A 403 -33.02 11.14 4.87
C LEU A 403 -33.14 10.17 6.04
N LYS A 404 -34.27 10.24 6.75
CA LYS A 404 -34.73 9.16 7.64
C LYS A 404 -34.53 7.83 6.92
N LYS A 405 -33.97 6.83 7.61
CA LYS A 405 -33.90 5.42 7.19
C LYS A 405 -35.09 5.06 6.30
N LEU A 406 -34.88 5.06 4.99
CA LEU A 406 -35.73 4.34 4.06
C LEU A 406 -35.16 2.94 4.04
N GLY A 407 -35.98 1.99 4.51
CA GLY A 407 -35.65 0.58 4.49
C GLY A 407 -35.21 0.17 3.09
N LYS A 408 -34.25 -0.76 3.04
CA LYS A 408 -33.81 -1.47 1.85
C LYS A 408 -34.96 -1.59 0.85
N ASN A 409 -34.76 -1.09 -0.37
CA ASN A 409 -35.57 -1.49 -1.53
C ASN A 409 -35.37 -3.01 -1.71
N GLN A 410 -36.08 -3.80 -0.90
CA GLN A 410 -36.41 -5.17 -1.21
C GLN A 410 -37.24 -5.07 -2.47
N HIS A 411 -36.78 -5.70 -3.53
CA HIS A 411 -37.62 -5.97 -4.69
C HIS A 411 -38.84 -6.75 -4.16
N GLN A 412 -39.97 -6.06 -3.94
CA GLN A 412 -41.19 -6.70 -3.45
C GLN A 412 -41.67 -7.65 -4.54
N SER A 413 -41.45 -8.96 -4.34
CA SER A 413 -41.95 -9.97 -5.26
C SER A 413 -43.48 -9.87 -5.32
N THR A 414 -44.04 -9.84 -6.52
CA THR A 414 -45.49 -9.71 -6.70
C THR A 414 -46.20 -10.95 -6.14
N LYS A 415 -47.49 -10.83 -5.79
CA LYS A 415 -48.30 -11.97 -5.34
C LYS A 415 -48.29 -13.11 -6.37
N ALA A 416 -48.24 -12.77 -7.66
CA ALA A 416 -48.12 -13.75 -8.76
C ALA A 416 -46.78 -14.52 -8.72
N GLN A 417 -45.66 -13.84 -8.50
CA GLN A 417 -44.34 -14.49 -8.38
C GLN A 417 -44.25 -15.40 -7.15
N LYS A 418 -44.81 -14.94 -6.03
CA LYS A 418 -44.91 -15.72 -4.78
C LYS A 418 -45.77 -16.97 -5.00
N GLN A 419 -46.95 -16.81 -5.62
CA GLN A 419 -47.84 -17.91 -5.93
C GLN A 419 -47.21 -18.93 -6.91
N ALA A 420 -46.53 -18.47 -7.96
CA ALA A 420 -45.86 -19.35 -8.91
C ALA A 420 -44.78 -20.22 -8.23
N TRP A 421 -43.97 -19.62 -7.37
CA TRP A 421 -42.97 -20.36 -6.61
C TRP A 421 -43.60 -21.33 -5.59
N TRP A 422 -44.67 -20.92 -4.91
CA TRP A 422 -45.40 -21.80 -4.01
C TRP A 422 -45.98 -23.01 -4.72
N SER A 423 -46.57 -22.81 -5.90
CA SER A 423 -47.08 -23.89 -6.74
C SER A 423 -45.97 -24.86 -7.20
N GLN A 424 -44.74 -24.37 -7.47
CA GLN A 424 -43.59 -25.23 -7.77
C GLN A 424 -43.18 -26.10 -6.57
N ILE A 425 -43.15 -25.53 -5.36
CA ILE A 425 -42.84 -26.28 -4.13
C ILE A 425 -43.90 -27.36 -3.89
N LYS A 426 -45.19 -27.02 -3.99
CA LYS A 426 -46.30 -28.00 -3.80
C LYS A 426 -46.31 -29.06 -4.92
N PHE A 427 -45.96 -28.69 -6.15
CA PHE A 427 -45.80 -29.65 -7.25
C PHE A 427 -44.68 -30.65 -6.93
N TYR A 428 -43.51 -30.16 -6.52
CA TYR A 428 -42.39 -31.01 -6.12
C TYR A 428 -42.76 -31.96 -4.97
N GLN A 429 -43.47 -31.46 -3.96
CA GLN A 429 -43.99 -32.26 -2.86
C GLN A 429 -44.87 -33.43 -3.36
N ARG A 430 -45.83 -33.15 -4.25
CA ARG A 430 -46.72 -34.16 -4.86
C ARG A 430 -45.98 -35.12 -5.78
N GLN A 431 -45.03 -34.62 -6.57
CA GLN A 431 -44.23 -35.42 -7.49
C GLN A 431 -43.40 -36.45 -6.72
N ARG A 432 -42.81 -36.10 -5.58
CA ARG A 432 -42.08 -37.06 -4.74
C ARG A 432 -42.96 -38.18 -4.20
N VAL A 433 -44.19 -37.87 -3.82
CA VAL A 433 -45.18 -38.88 -3.40
C VAL A 433 -45.51 -39.82 -4.57
N SER A 434 -45.76 -39.27 -5.77
CA SER A 434 -46.06 -40.08 -6.96
C SER A 434 -44.89 -40.98 -7.41
N GLN A 435 -43.65 -40.59 -7.09
CA GLN A 435 -42.43 -41.36 -7.39
C GLN A 435 -42.08 -42.38 -6.30
N GLY A 436 -42.96 -42.62 -5.32
CA GLY A 436 -42.71 -43.56 -4.20
C GLY A 436 -41.59 -43.12 -3.25
N LYS A 437 -41.17 -41.84 -3.31
CA LYS A 437 -40.15 -41.27 -2.41
C LYS A 437 -40.82 -40.76 -1.13
N LYS A 438 -40.06 -40.69 -0.03
CA LYS A 438 -40.55 -40.12 1.24
C LYS A 438 -41.19 -38.73 1.00
N PRO A 439 -42.42 -38.48 1.48
CA PRO A 439 -43.08 -37.20 1.33
C PRO A 439 -42.29 -36.11 2.04
N VAL A 440 -42.23 -34.94 1.42
CA VAL A 440 -41.69 -33.73 2.05
C VAL A 440 -42.78 -33.14 2.92
N SER A 441 -42.46 -32.74 4.15
CA SER A 441 -43.46 -32.19 5.07
C SER A 441 -43.94 -30.80 4.64
N ASP A 442 -45.15 -30.42 5.03
CA ASP A 442 -45.66 -29.07 4.79
C ASP A 442 -44.80 -28.01 5.50
N GLY A 443 -44.24 -28.35 6.66
CA GLY A 443 -43.28 -27.50 7.36
C GLY A 443 -42.04 -27.21 6.52
N TRP A 444 -41.48 -28.22 5.85
CA TRP A 444 -40.33 -28.03 4.95
C TRP A 444 -40.69 -27.13 3.76
N CYS A 445 -41.90 -27.30 3.19
CA CYS A 445 -42.38 -26.47 2.09
C CYS A 445 -42.49 -25.00 2.51
N ALA A 446 -43.12 -24.74 3.66
CA ALA A 446 -43.30 -23.40 4.21
C ALA A 446 -41.97 -22.73 4.57
N HIS A 447 -41.02 -23.48 5.12
CA HIS A 447 -39.67 -22.98 5.41
C HIS A 447 -38.89 -22.62 4.14
N THR A 448 -38.97 -23.46 3.10
CA THR A 448 -38.33 -23.21 1.80
C THR A 448 -38.90 -21.96 1.12
N PHE A 449 -40.21 -21.73 1.24
CA PHE A 449 -40.84 -20.49 0.76
C PHE A 449 -40.36 -19.26 1.53
N ARG A 450 -40.29 -19.37 2.87
CA ARG A 450 -39.85 -18.29 3.75
C ARG A 450 -38.39 -17.91 3.55
N GLU A 451 -37.50 -18.87 3.28
CA GLU A 451 -36.10 -18.57 2.93
C GLU A 451 -35.99 -17.69 1.68
N LYS A 452 -36.89 -17.88 0.70
CA LYS A 452 -36.85 -17.11 -0.54
C LYS A 452 -37.48 -15.73 -0.43
N PHE A 453 -38.63 -15.61 0.24
CA PHE A 453 -39.42 -14.37 0.26
C PHE A 453 -39.43 -13.62 1.60
N GLY A 454 -38.82 -14.19 2.65
CA GLY A 454 -38.77 -13.59 3.99
C GLY A 454 -40.08 -13.63 4.77
N GLU A 455 -41.16 -14.17 4.20
CA GLU A 455 -42.50 -14.27 4.78
C GLU A 455 -43.07 -15.70 4.63
N TRP A 456 -44.10 -16.00 5.42
CA TRP A 456 -44.81 -17.27 5.32
C TRP A 456 -45.79 -17.26 4.13
N PRO A 457 -46.10 -18.40 3.49
CA PRO A 457 -47.00 -18.51 2.34
C PRO A 457 -48.49 -18.36 2.73
N ASN A 458 -48.80 -17.35 3.54
CA ASN A 458 -50.15 -17.03 3.96
C ASN A 458 -50.91 -16.45 2.74
N ASP A 459 -52.16 -16.86 2.53
CA ASP A 459 -53.02 -16.42 1.41
C ASP A 459 -52.57 -16.84 0.00
N LEU A 460 -51.80 -17.94 -0.12
CA LEU A 460 -51.46 -18.60 -1.39
C LEU A 460 -52.21 -19.92 -1.56
N SER A 461 -52.56 -20.25 -2.81
CA SER A 461 -53.26 -21.49 -3.15
C SER A 461 -52.31 -22.69 -3.19
N ASP A 462 -52.67 -23.76 -2.49
CA ASP A 462 -51.98 -25.06 -2.53
C ASP A 462 -52.26 -25.86 -3.81
N PHE A 463 -53.19 -25.41 -4.64
CA PHE A 463 -53.52 -26.02 -5.92
C PHE A 463 -52.77 -25.31 -7.05
N PRO A 464 -52.21 -26.05 -8.04
CA PRO A 464 -51.55 -25.45 -9.19
C PRO A 464 -52.55 -24.54 -9.90
N MET A 465 -52.25 -23.24 -9.96
CA MET A 465 -52.96 -22.33 -10.86
C MET A 465 -52.21 -22.30 -12.18
N GLU A 466 -52.93 -22.36 -13.30
CA GLU A 466 -52.35 -22.30 -14.63
C GLU A 466 -51.46 -21.08 -14.77
N ILE A 467 -50.20 -21.33 -15.11
CA ILE A 467 -49.27 -20.30 -15.58
C ILE A 467 -49.70 -20.04 -17.02
N THR A 468 -50.54 -19.03 -17.24
CA THR A 468 -50.85 -18.58 -18.60
C THR A 468 -49.58 -17.95 -19.21
N PRO A 469 -49.42 -17.99 -20.55
CA PRO A 469 -48.15 -18.26 -21.24
C PRO A 469 -46.95 -17.39 -20.89
#